data_AF-A0A1V5B9A8-F1
#
_entry.id   AF-A0A1V5B9A8-F1
#
_cell.length_a   1.000
_cell.length_b   1.000
_cell.length_c   1.000
_cell.angle_alpha   90.00
_cell.angle_beta   90.00
_cell.angle_gamma   90.00
#
_symmetry.space_group_name_H-M   'P 1'
#
loop_
_entity.id
_entity.type
_entity.pdbx_description
1 polymer ?
#
loop_
_entity_poly.entity_id
_entity_poly.type
_entity_poly.pdbx_seq_one_letter_code
_entity_poly.pdbx_strand_id
1 'polypeptide(L)'
;MAGAEEGSILKTWVVVALLALLSPLSWAADDGGQYSKHEHKFEQKVEAEGYFAISQNVDAETLQLQNSIHGSGIMDAAILISSNQTKTKYCPQDKNTLVYGKPVYGNESNISFIEDNDMSYAPMAVAYGTGYYAKNPIVYNSKLKESTVGKSRQEGVSMNHQIEYASAFQKYITVDLRWKDAINCTDPPVYGFGLARMEVEEAVTEGVIHLGELVTDPEDGWKRPLIEIDESYVGDTKLTRRMEVSTTKSPETLGKDWLSCCTLGGFNETECGTIWDDEEIFGDRYWDLAS
;
A
#
# COMPACT_ATOMS: atom_id res chain seq x y z
N MET A 1 15.52 -59.04 -14.71
CA MET A 1 15.39 -58.11 -15.85
C MET A 1 14.00 -57.52 -15.73
N ALA A 2 13.74 -56.49 -14.92
CA ALA A 2 14.23 -55.10 -14.98
C ALA A 2 13.87 -54.39 -16.30
N GLY A 3 13.05 -53.32 -16.18
CA GLY A 3 12.62 -52.41 -17.24
C GLY A 3 11.16 -51.97 -17.05
N ALA A 4 10.81 -51.27 -15.96
CA ALA A 4 10.86 -49.81 -15.78
C ALA A 4 9.65 -49.07 -16.39
N GLU A 5 8.66 -48.82 -15.52
CA GLU A 5 7.61 -47.79 -15.65
C GLU A 5 8.25 -46.40 -15.50
N GLU A 6 8.05 -45.49 -16.44
CA GLU A 6 8.22 -44.04 -16.21
C GLU A 6 7.63 -43.26 -17.39
N GLY A 7 6.60 -42.44 -17.15
CA GLY A 7 6.07 -41.56 -18.20
C GLY A 7 4.69 -40.94 -17.97
N SER A 8 3.95 -41.34 -16.93
CA SER A 8 2.56 -40.87 -16.72
C SER A 8 2.42 -39.78 -15.64
N ILE A 9 3.34 -39.72 -14.66
CA ILE A 9 3.16 -38.91 -13.46
C ILE A 9 3.44 -37.41 -13.69
N LEU A 10 4.28 -37.04 -14.68
CA LEU A 10 4.65 -35.64 -14.90
C LEU A 10 3.55 -34.78 -15.55
N LYS A 11 2.53 -35.37 -16.20
CA LYS A 11 1.48 -34.59 -16.89
C LYS A 11 0.32 -34.18 -15.97
N THR A 12 0.14 -34.87 -14.85
CA THR A 12 -1.02 -34.71 -13.97
C THR A 12 -0.85 -33.58 -12.95
N TRP A 13 0.39 -33.30 -12.52
CA TRP A 13 0.70 -32.15 -11.67
C TRP A 13 0.45 -30.81 -12.36
N VAL A 14 0.59 -30.78 -13.69
CA VAL A 14 0.34 -29.58 -14.50
C VAL A 14 -1.16 -29.22 -14.53
N VAL A 15 -2.06 -30.21 -14.49
CA VAL A 15 -3.52 -29.97 -14.59
C VAL A 15 -4.13 -29.49 -13.27
N VAL A 16 -3.63 -29.97 -12.12
CA VAL A 16 -4.10 -29.49 -10.80
C VAL A 16 -3.60 -28.07 -10.51
N ALA A 17 -2.40 -27.71 -10.97
CA ALA A 17 -1.93 -26.31 -10.96
C ALA A 17 -2.75 -25.41 -11.91
N LEU A 18 -3.33 -25.96 -12.98
CA LEU A 18 -4.13 -25.22 -13.97
C LEU A 18 -5.57 -24.91 -13.52
N LEU A 19 -6.15 -25.66 -12.57
CA LEU A 19 -7.49 -25.38 -12.05
C LEU A 19 -7.50 -24.34 -10.91
N ALA A 20 -6.36 -24.11 -10.24
CA ALA A 20 -6.18 -22.97 -9.34
C ALA A 20 -6.03 -21.62 -10.09
N LEU A 21 -5.94 -21.65 -11.43
CA LEU A 21 -5.83 -20.48 -12.31
C LEU A 21 -7.17 -20.09 -12.98
N LEU A 22 -8.32 -20.63 -12.53
CA LEU A 22 -9.64 -20.35 -13.12
C LEU A 22 -10.35 -19.13 -12.51
N SER A 23 -9.67 -18.29 -11.74
CA SER A 23 -10.13 -16.90 -11.65
C SER A 23 -9.80 -16.24 -13.00
N PRO A 24 -10.78 -15.69 -13.74
CA PRO A 24 -10.44 -14.72 -14.76
C PRO A 24 -9.77 -13.56 -14.03
N LEU A 25 -8.44 -13.56 -13.98
CA LEU A 25 -7.69 -12.38 -13.61
C LEU A 25 -8.04 -11.34 -14.67
N SER A 26 -8.93 -10.42 -14.32
CA SER A 26 -9.20 -9.24 -15.12
C SER A 26 -7.96 -8.36 -15.04
N TRP A 27 -6.96 -8.66 -15.88
CA TRP A 27 -5.81 -7.81 -16.10
C TRP A 27 -6.27 -6.60 -16.91
N ALA A 28 -6.34 -5.45 -16.26
CA ALA A 28 -6.17 -4.17 -16.95
C ALA A 28 -4.67 -3.96 -17.16
N ALA A 29 -4.30 -3.41 -18.33
CA ALA A 29 -2.91 -3.17 -18.70
C ALA A 29 -2.20 -2.28 -17.66
N ASP A 30 -0.91 -2.57 -17.47
CA ASP A 30 0.00 -1.92 -16.53
C ASP A 30 0.57 -0.64 -17.14
N ASP A 31 0.14 0.48 -16.57
CA ASP A 31 0.64 1.82 -16.86
C ASP A 31 1.23 2.42 -15.58
N GLY A 32 1.97 1.65 -14.77
CA GLY A 32 2.79 2.15 -13.67
C GLY A 32 2.07 3.14 -12.74
N GLY A 33 1.22 2.66 -11.84
CA GLY A 33 0.68 3.45 -10.71
C GLY A 33 0.20 4.85 -11.10
N GLN A 34 -0.65 4.96 -12.12
CA GLN A 34 -1.07 6.27 -12.62
C GLN A 34 -2.10 6.89 -11.69
N TYR A 35 -1.86 8.13 -11.25
CA TYR A 35 -2.89 8.95 -10.63
C TYR A 35 -4.11 8.99 -11.55
N SER A 36 -5.22 8.39 -11.11
CA SER A 36 -6.48 8.38 -11.83
C SER A 36 -7.58 8.78 -10.87
N LYS A 37 -8.27 9.89 -11.17
CA LYS A 37 -9.42 10.30 -10.37
C LYS A 37 -10.43 9.16 -10.34
N HIS A 38 -10.66 8.62 -9.17
CA HIS A 38 -11.59 7.51 -9.01
C HIS A 38 -12.25 7.56 -7.63
N GLU A 39 -13.41 6.94 -7.59
CA GLU A 39 -14.07 6.53 -6.36
C GLU A 39 -14.32 5.03 -6.50
N HIS A 40 -13.81 4.27 -5.56
CA HIS A 40 -13.92 2.82 -5.51
C HIS A 40 -14.60 2.42 -4.21
N LYS A 41 -15.60 1.55 -4.33
CA LYS A 41 -16.30 0.97 -3.20
C LYS A 41 -16.50 -0.52 -3.46
N PHE A 42 -16.03 -1.34 -2.54
CA PHE A 42 -16.19 -2.78 -2.57
C PHE A 42 -16.80 -3.23 -1.25
N GLU A 43 -17.89 -3.97 -1.35
CA GLU A 43 -18.61 -4.58 -0.23
C GLU A 43 -18.75 -6.06 -0.50
N GLN A 44 -18.34 -6.88 0.45
CA GLN A 44 -18.44 -8.32 0.36
C GLN A 44 -18.91 -8.89 1.70
N LYS A 45 -19.90 -9.77 1.65
CA LYS A 45 -20.21 -10.70 2.73
C LYS A 45 -20.19 -12.12 2.18
N VAL A 46 -19.45 -13.00 2.80
CA VAL A 46 -19.30 -14.40 2.36
C VAL A 46 -19.42 -15.32 3.57
N GLU A 47 -20.32 -16.28 3.46
CA GLU A 47 -20.39 -17.46 4.32
C GLU A 47 -20.06 -18.67 3.43
N ALA A 48 -18.97 -19.38 3.73
CA ALA A 48 -18.48 -20.46 2.90
C ALA A 48 -17.93 -21.62 3.74
N GLU A 49 -18.13 -22.84 3.24
CA GLU A 49 -17.44 -24.04 3.72
C GLU A 49 -16.57 -24.58 2.57
N GLY A 50 -15.27 -24.64 2.81
CA GLY A 50 -14.32 -25.30 1.94
C GLY A 50 -12.98 -24.60 1.87
N TYR A 51 -12.36 -24.59 0.70
CA TYR A 51 -11.11 -23.85 0.48
C TYR A 51 -11.40 -22.45 -0.03
N PHE A 52 -10.76 -21.45 0.58
CA PHE A 52 -10.82 -20.06 0.16
C PHE A 52 -9.41 -19.50 -0.01
N ALA A 53 -9.28 -18.64 -1.02
CA ALA A 53 -8.10 -17.84 -1.29
C ALA A 53 -8.57 -16.49 -1.84
N ILE A 54 -8.30 -15.43 -1.11
CA ILE A 54 -8.70 -14.05 -1.43
C ILE A 54 -7.44 -13.21 -1.46
N SER A 55 -7.30 -12.42 -2.51
CA SER A 55 -6.24 -11.42 -2.63
C SER A 55 -6.87 -10.13 -3.12
N GLN A 56 -6.65 -9.07 -2.34
CA GLN A 56 -7.14 -7.72 -2.61
C GLN A 56 -5.96 -6.77 -2.55
N ASN A 57 -5.81 -5.94 -3.57
CA ASN A 57 -4.78 -4.91 -3.63
C ASN A 57 -5.43 -3.63 -4.13
N VAL A 58 -5.29 -2.56 -3.37
CA VAL A 58 -5.77 -1.22 -3.73
C VAL A 58 -4.59 -0.28 -3.65
N ASP A 59 -4.26 0.33 -4.79
CA ASP A 59 -3.23 1.34 -4.91
C ASP A 59 -3.91 2.67 -5.27
N ALA A 60 -3.63 3.70 -4.49
CA ALA A 60 -4.10 5.06 -4.68
C ALA A 60 -2.90 6.03 -4.58
N GLU A 61 -2.02 5.96 -5.59
CA GLU A 61 -0.84 6.83 -5.79
C GLU A 61 0.23 6.63 -4.71
N THR A 62 0.10 7.35 -3.59
CA THR A 62 1.03 7.24 -2.45
C THR A 62 0.57 6.19 -1.44
N LEU A 63 -0.71 5.81 -1.47
CA LEU A 63 -1.32 4.88 -0.54
C LEU A 63 -1.46 3.49 -1.14
N GLN A 64 -1.20 2.46 -0.34
CA GLN A 64 -1.39 1.07 -0.77
C GLN A 64 -1.97 0.23 0.36
N LEU A 65 -2.99 -0.57 0.02
CA LEU A 65 -3.58 -1.58 0.90
C LEU A 65 -3.47 -2.94 0.21
N GLN A 66 -2.92 -3.92 0.92
CA GLN A 66 -2.88 -5.31 0.50
C GLN A 66 -3.57 -6.17 1.56
N ASN A 67 -4.53 -6.99 1.16
CA ASN A 67 -5.16 -7.99 2.01
C ASN A 67 -5.09 -9.36 1.34
N SER A 68 -4.74 -10.39 2.10
CA SER A 68 -4.63 -11.76 1.60
C SER A 68 -5.16 -12.72 2.65
N ILE A 69 -6.09 -13.59 2.26
CA ILE A 69 -6.70 -14.60 3.13
C ILE A 69 -6.59 -15.93 2.42
N HIS A 70 -6.14 -16.99 3.12
CA HIS A 70 -6.27 -18.34 2.60
C HIS A 70 -6.45 -19.37 3.71
N GLY A 71 -7.15 -20.45 3.38
CA GLY A 71 -7.39 -21.52 4.34
C GLY A 71 -8.39 -22.54 3.84
N SER A 72 -8.49 -23.65 4.57
CA SER A 72 -9.56 -24.63 4.40
C SER A 72 -10.40 -24.71 5.66
N GLY A 73 -11.71 -24.51 5.53
CA GLY A 73 -12.65 -24.66 6.61
C GLY A 73 -13.91 -23.84 6.42
N ILE A 74 -14.42 -23.33 7.54
CA ILE A 74 -15.60 -22.47 7.57
C ILE A 74 -15.12 -21.02 7.64
N MET A 75 -15.70 -20.18 6.79
CA MET A 75 -15.44 -18.75 6.72
C MET A 75 -16.77 -18.00 6.78
N ASP A 76 -16.89 -17.10 7.75
CA ASP A 76 -17.86 -16.00 7.73
C ASP A 76 -17.06 -14.69 7.75
N ALA A 77 -17.19 -13.90 6.69
CA ALA A 77 -16.42 -12.67 6.54
C ALA A 77 -17.25 -11.56 5.94
N ALA A 78 -17.06 -10.36 6.47
CA ALA A 78 -17.55 -9.12 5.92
C ALA A 78 -16.39 -8.16 5.66
N ILE A 79 -16.22 -7.73 4.41
CA ILE A 79 -15.15 -6.84 3.97
C ILE A 79 -15.77 -5.60 3.31
N LEU A 80 -15.31 -4.43 3.76
CA LEU A 80 -15.59 -3.14 3.16
C LEU A 80 -14.27 -2.46 2.79
N ILE A 81 -14.09 -2.15 1.51
CA ILE A 81 -12.97 -1.35 1.01
C ILE A 81 -13.54 -0.10 0.33
N SER A 82 -13.01 1.06 0.69
CA SER A 82 -13.27 2.32 0.02
C SER A 82 -11.95 2.95 -0.38
N SER A 83 -11.87 3.50 -1.59
CA SER A 83 -10.73 4.31 -2.03
C SER A 83 -11.20 5.49 -2.86
N ASN A 84 -10.52 6.62 -2.71
CA ASN A 84 -10.83 7.83 -3.44
C ASN A 84 -9.54 8.58 -3.78
N GLN A 85 -9.48 9.10 -5.01
CA GLN A 85 -8.47 10.07 -5.43
C GLN A 85 -9.11 11.32 -6.03
N THR A 86 -8.80 12.47 -5.45
CA THR A 86 -9.28 13.78 -5.92
C THR A 86 -8.13 14.70 -6.30
N LYS A 87 -8.38 15.60 -7.25
CA LYS A 87 -7.44 16.64 -7.68
C LYS A 87 -8.17 17.96 -7.59
N THR A 88 -7.68 18.82 -6.72
CA THR A 88 -8.22 20.16 -6.52
C THR A 88 -7.37 21.17 -7.29
N LYS A 89 -8.03 22.04 -8.05
CA LYS A 89 -7.37 23.14 -8.77
C LYS A 89 -7.33 24.37 -7.88
N TYR A 90 -6.15 24.92 -7.69
CA TYR A 90 -5.90 26.18 -7.01
C TYR A 90 -5.48 27.23 -8.04
N CYS A 91 -6.14 28.38 -8.02
CA CYS A 91 -5.81 29.51 -8.88
C CYS A 91 -5.15 30.58 -8.00
N PRO A 92 -3.81 30.56 -7.83
CA PRO A 92 -3.14 31.59 -7.05
C PRO A 92 -3.42 32.96 -7.67
N GLN A 93 -3.75 33.93 -6.83
CA GLN A 93 -3.92 35.31 -7.25
C GLN A 93 -2.82 36.14 -6.60
N ASP A 94 -2.09 36.88 -7.41
CA ASP A 94 -1.11 37.83 -6.91
C ASP A 94 -1.85 38.94 -6.15
N LYS A 95 -1.52 39.12 -4.86
CA LYS A 95 -2.22 40.07 -3.98
C LYS A 95 -2.03 41.53 -4.38
N ASN A 96 -0.95 41.84 -5.11
CA ASN A 96 -0.58 43.21 -5.45
C ASN A 96 -1.15 43.64 -6.82
N THR A 97 -1.22 42.71 -7.77
CA THR A 97 -1.65 42.96 -9.15
C THR A 97 -3.05 42.43 -9.45
N LEU A 98 -3.60 41.58 -8.57
CA LEU A 98 -4.87 40.87 -8.74
C LEU A 98 -4.93 39.97 -9.98
N VAL A 99 -3.79 39.70 -10.60
CA VAL A 99 -3.67 38.80 -11.74
C VAL A 99 -3.63 37.35 -11.25
N TYR A 100 -4.37 36.48 -11.92
CA TYR A 100 -4.31 35.05 -11.67
C TYR A 100 -3.03 34.47 -12.26
N GLY A 101 -2.26 33.78 -11.40
CA GLY A 101 -1.10 32.99 -11.81
C GLY A 101 -1.52 31.67 -12.49
N LYS A 102 -0.51 30.89 -12.89
CA LYS A 102 -0.74 29.54 -13.42
C LYS A 102 -1.43 28.68 -12.36
N PRO A 103 -2.39 27.82 -12.75
CA PRO A 103 -3.08 26.96 -11.79
C PRO A 103 -2.13 25.93 -11.20
N VAL A 104 -2.22 25.74 -9.89
CA VAL A 104 -1.54 24.69 -9.14
C VAL A 104 -2.56 23.62 -8.79
N TYR A 105 -2.15 22.37 -8.72
CA TYR A 105 -3.04 21.27 -8.38
C TYR A 105 -2.55 20.61 -7.10
N GLY A 106 -3.48 20.33 -6.19
CA GLY A 106 -3.24 19.48 -5.03
C GLY A 106 -4.01 18.19 -5.16
N ASN A 107 -3.34 17.08 -4.90
CA ASN A 107 -3.94 15.77 -4.89
C ASN A 107 -4.32 15.40 -3.44
N GLU A 108 -5.35 14.58 -3.31
CA GLU A 108 -5.78 13.98 -2.05
C GLU A 108 -6.25 12.55 -2.34
N SER A 109 -5.75 11.60 -1.54
CA SER A 109 -6.03 10.17 -1.68
C SER A 109 -6.41 9.60 -0.32
N ASN A 110 -7.42 8.73 -0.30
CA ASN A 110 -7.88 8.06 0.90
C ASN A 110 -8.11 6.57 0.61
N ILE A 111 -7.75 5.69 1.54
CA ILE A 111 -8.11 4.27 1.55
C ILE A 111 -8.68 3.94 2.93
N SER A 112 -9.86 3.35 2.97
CA SER A 112 -10.46 2.81 4.19
C SER A 112 -10.77 1.33 4.00
N PHE A 113 -10.41 0.54 5.01
CA PHE A 113 -10.62 -0.89 5.06
C PHE A 113 -11.26 -1.25 6.39
N ILE A 114 -12.31 -2.07 6.34
CA ILE A 114 -12.92 -2.68 7.49
C ILE A 114 -13.15 -4.14 7.14
N GLU A 115 -12.73 -5.02 8.04
CA GLU A 115 -12.93 -6.44 7.90
C GLU A 115 -13.31 -7.06 9.24
N ASP A 116 -14.32 -7.91 9.20
CA ASP A 116 -14.84 -8.68 10.32
C ASP A 116 -14.92 -10.15 9.88
N ASN A 117 -14.15 -11.01 10.54
CA ASN A 117 -13.96 -12.41 10.16
C ASN A 117 -14.20 -13.32 11.37
N ASP A 118 -14.95 -14.39 11.16
CA ASP A 118 -15.01 -15.57 12.03
C ASP A 118 -14.69 -16.82 11.21
N MET A 119 -13.54 -17.44 11.51
CA MET A 119 -12.97 -18.49 10.69
C MET A 119 -12.55 -19.67 11.55
N SER A 120 -12.85 -20.88 11.06
CA SER A 120 -12.43 -22.12 11.71
C SER A 120 -11.88 -23.11 10.71
N TYR A 121 -10.75 -23.72 11.05
CA TYR A 121 -10.10 -24.73 10.23
C TYR A 121 -10.92 -26.02 10.24
N ALA A 122 -11.39 -26.42 9.05
CA ALA A 122 -12.05 -27.69 8.82
C ALA A 122 -11.53 -28.26 7.49
N PRO A 123 -10.58 -29.20 7.52
CA PRO A 123 -10.03 -29.76 6.30
C PRO A 123 -11.14 -30.48 5.52
N MET A 124 -11.13 -30.34 4.21
CA MET A 124 -12.14 -30.95 3.34
C MET A 124 -11.48 -31.79 2.25
N ALA A 125 -12.25 -32.71 1.69
CA ALA A 125 -11.83 -33.49 0.53
C ALA A 125 -12.86 -33.33 -0.60
N VAL A 126 -12.40 -32.90 -1.77
CA VAL A 126 -13.27 -32.70 -2.94
C VAL A 126 -12.92 -33.72 -4.01
N ALA A 127 -13.91 -34.52 -4.37
CA ALA A 127 -13.85 -35.42 -5.50
C ALA A 127 -14.36 -34.69 -6.75
N TYR A 128 -13.55 -34.62 -7.80
CA TYR A 128 -13.90 -33.94 -9.05
C TYR A 128 -14.19 -34.94 -10.17
N GLY A 129 -15.33 -34.74 -10.86
CA GLY A 129 -15.67 -35.45 -12.08
C GLY A 129 -15.84 -36.97 -11.91
N THR A 130 -15.43 -37.72 -12.94
CA THR A 130 -15.45 -39.20 -12.94
C THR A 130 -14.02 -39.74 -13.12
N GLY A 131 -13.78 -41.00 -12.74
CA GLY A 131 -12.47 -41.66 -12.92
C GLY A 131 -11.54 -41.52 -11.72
N TYR A 132 -10.26 -41.18 -11.96
CA TYR A 132 -9.21 -41.20 -10.93
C TYR A 132 -9.51 -40.26 -9.76
N TYR A 133 -9.92 -39.02 -10.03
CA TYR A 133 -10.20 -37.99 -9.00
C TYR A 133 -11.56 -38.17 -8.30
N ALA A 134 -12.44 -39.02 -8.84
CA ALA A 134 -13.62 -39.50 -8.12
C ALA A 134 -13.26 -40.54 -7.06
N LYS A 135 -12.16 -41.27 -7.25
CA LYS A 135 -11.66 -42.31 -6.33
C LYS A 135 -10.51 -41.84 -5.44
N ASN A 136 -9.86 -40.73 -5.80
CA ASN A 136 -8.76 -40.09 -5.06
C ASN A 136 -9.09 -38.60 -4.90
N PRO A 137 -9.92 -38.23 -3.91
CA PRO A 137 -10.30 -36.85 -3.67
C PRO A 137 -9.09 -35.97 -3.37
N ILE A 138 -9.14 -34.71 -3.81
CA ILE A 138 -8.13 -33.70 -3.46
C ILE A 138 -8.43 -33.23 -2.04
N VAL A 139 -7.45 -33.35 -1.15
CA VAL A 139 -7.57 -32.93 0.25
C VAL A 139 -7.06 -31.50 0.38
N TYR A 140 -7.91 -30.61 0.87
CA TYR A 140 -7.58 -29.27 1.29
C TYR A 140 -7.43 -29.25 2.81
N ASN A 141 -6.18 -29.11 3.29
CA ASN A 141 -5.81 -29.11 4.70
C ASN A 141 -4.89 -27.93 5.06
N SER A 142 -5.06 -26.81 4.34
CA SER A 142 -4.33 -25.58 4.66
C SER A 142 -4.90 -24.99 5.94
N LYS A 143 -4.04 -24.81 6.95
CA LYS A 143 -4.36 -23.97 8.10
C LYS A 143 -4.69 -22.55 7.65
N LEU A 144 -5.38 -21.83 8.52
CA LEU A 144 -5.80 -20.47 8.25
C LEU A 144 -4.58 -19.54 8.27
N LYS A 145 -4.47 -18.69 7.26
CA LYS A 145 -3.49 -17.63 7.20
C LYS A 145 -4.10 -16.40 6.56
N GLU A 146 -3.74 -15.27 7.13
CA GLU A 146 -4.22 -13.97 6.73
C GLU A 146 -3.11 -12.93 6.85
N SER A 147 -3.11 -11.93 5.98
CA SER A 147 -2.19 -10.81 6.06
C SER A 147 -2.83 -9.54 5.52
N THR A 148 -2.74 -8.47 6.29
CA THR A 148 -3.17 -7.12 5.92
C THR A 148 -1.99 -6.18 6.05
N VAL A 149 -1.71 -5.41 5.00
CA VAL A 149 -0.63 -4.43 4.99
C VAL A 149 -1.15 -3.10 4.46
N GLY A 150 -1.00 -2.04 5.26
CA GLY A 150 -1.27 -0.66 4.87
C GLY A 150 0.03 0.12 4.74
N LYS A 151 0.23 0.80 3.62
CA LYS A 151 1.44 1.59 3.35
C LYS A 151 1.07 3.00 2.91
N SER A 152 1.87 3.95 3.39
CA SER A 152 1.83 5.35 3.02
C SER A 152 3.23 5.75 2.58
N ARG A 153 3.47 5.80 1.26
CA ARG A 153 4.81 5.98 0.69
C ARG A 153 5.39 7.36 1.00
N GLN A 154 4.57 8.41 0.96
CA GLN A 154 5.06 9.77 1.17
C GLN A 154 5.45 10.05 2.63
N GLU A 155 4.75 9.41 3.57
CA GLU A 155 5.01 9.49 5.00
C GLU A 155 6.05 8.47 5.47
N GLY A 156 6.43 7.54 4.58
CA GLY A 156 7.34 6.44 4.89
C GLY A 156 6.79 5.51 5.98
N VAL A 157 5.47 5.26 5.97
CA VAL A 157 4.79 4.43 6.96
C VAL A 157 4.38 3.09 6.35
N SER A 158 4.59 2.00 7.09
CA SER A 158 4.06 0.66 6.77
C SER A 158 3.56 0.00 8.04
N MET A 159 2.32 -0.46 8.04
CA MET A 159 1.73 -1.25 9.12
C MET A 159 1.35 -2.62 8.57
N ASN A 160 1.77 -3.69 9.24
CA ASN A 160 1.45 -5.08 8.87
C ASN A 160 0.80 -5.81 10.03
N HIS A 161 -0.22 -6.58 9.69
CA HIS A 161 -0.82 -7.61 10.53
C HIS A 161 -0.84 -8.92 9.76
N GLN A 162 -0.54 -10.01 10.42
CA GLN A 162 -0.51 -11.32 9.81
C GLN A 162 -0.83 -12.40 10.83
N ILE A 163 -1.73 -13.31 10.47
CA ILE A 163 -2.04 -14.53 11.21
C ILE A 163 -1.54 -15.70 10.37
N GLU A 164 -0.84 -16.65 10.98
CA GLU A 164 -0.39 -17.87 10.33
C GLU A 164 -0.76 -19.12 11.12
N TYR A 165 -0.99 -20.21 10.39
CA TYR A 165 -1.20 -21.55 10.90
C TYR A 165 -2.36 -21.70 11.92
N ALA A 166 -3.29 -20.75 11.95
CA ALA A 166 -4.37 -20.74 12.94
C ALA A 166 -5.37 -21.89 12.74
N SER A 167 -5.83 -22.47 13.85
CA SER A 167 -6.93 -23.44 13.89
C SER A 167 -8.29 -22.74 13.87
N ALA A 168 -8.40 -21.56 14.45
CA ALA A 168 -9.57 -20.69 14.34
C ALA A 168 -9.18 -19.26 14.70
N PHE A 169 -9.89 -18.27 14.18
CA PHE A 169 -9.80 -16.92 14.69
C PHE A 169 -11.07 -16.12 14.48
N GLN A 170 -11.31 -15.20 15.40
CA GLN A 170 -12.24 -14.08 15.24
C GLN A 170 -11.42 -12.81 15.17
N LYS A 171 -11.66 -11.97 14.16
CA LYS A 171 -10.85 -10.78 13.91
C LYS A 171 -11.72 -9.64 13.42
N TYR A 172 -11.57 -8.49 14.04
CA TYR A 172 -12.02 -7.20 13.54
C TYR A 172 -10.80 -6.33 13.28
N ILE A 173 -10.61 -5.91 12.02
CA ILE A 173 -9.51 -5.02 11.63
C ILE A 173 -10.04 -3.80 10.89
N THR A 174 -9.48 -2.64 11.20
CA THR A 174 -9.70 -1.42 10.44
C THR A 174 -8.37 -0.81 10.01
N VAL A 175 -8.32 -0.31 8.78
CA VAL A 175 -7.19 0.47 8.27
C VAL A 175 -7.71 1.75 7.66
N ASP A 176 -7.15 2.89 8.04
CA ASP A 176 -7.48 4.21 7.52
C ASP A 176 -6.18 4.90 7.10
N LEU A 177 -6.02 5.04 5.78
CA LEU A 177 -4.90 5.71 5.15
C LEU A 177 -5.39 6.97 4.47
N ARG A 178 -4.77 8.11 4.76
CA ARG A 178 -5.13 9.40 4.15
C ARG A 178 -3.89 10.17 3.81
N TRP A 179 -3.97 10.85 2.68
CA TRP A 179 -2.92 11.70 2.20
C TRP A 179 -3.48 12.92 1.49
N LYS A 180 -2.85 14.07 1.74
CA LYS A 180 -3.17 15.34 1.12
C LYS A 180 -1.91 16.17 0.88
N ASP A 181 -1.80 16.72 -0.31
CA ASP A 181 -0.73 17.64 -0.68
C ASP A 181 -0.75 18.95 0.10
N ALA A 182 0.46 19.48 0.34
CA ALA A 182 0.65 20.84 0.81
C ALA A 182 0.67 21.81 -0.37
N ILE A 183 -0.07 22.92 -0.29
CA ILE A 183 -0.18 23.92 -1.34
C ILE A 183 0.23 25.28 -0.80
N ASN A 184 1.34 25.81 -1.31
CA ASN A 184 1.89 27.07 -0.82
C ASN A 184 1.35 28.32 -1.52
N CYS A 185 0.60 28.15 -2.61
CA CYS A 185 0.17 29.26 -3.46
C CYS A 185 -1.21 29.85 -3.06
N THR A 186 -1.76 29.45 -1.92
CA THR A 186 -3.03 29.96 -1.38
C THR A 186 -2.79 30.87 -0.19
N ASP A 187 -3.75 31.76 0.10
CA ASP A 187 -3.73 32.60 1.30
C ASP A 187 -5.02 32.37 2.12
N PRO A 188 -4.95 31.69 3.28
CA PRO A 188 -3.76 31.07 3.87
C PRO A 188 -3.25 29.83 3.09
N PRO A 189 -1.99 29.41 3.27
CA PRO A 189 -1.45 28.21 2.63
C PRO A 189 -2.17 26.96 3.13
N VAL A 190 -2.34 25.95 2.25
CA VAL A 190 -2.91 24.65 2.63
C VAL A 190 -1.77 23.76 3.10
N TYR A 191 -1.86 23.26 4.33
CA TYR A 191 -0.94 22.26 4.86
C TYR A 191 -1.31 20.89 4.34
N GLY A 192 -0.29 20.11 4.00
CA GLY A 192 -0.45 18.70 3.66
C GLY A 192 -0.62 17.87 4.92
N PHE A 193 -1.23 16.70 4.77
CA PHE A 193 -1.56 15.82 5.88
C PHE A 193 -1.39 14.37 5.44
N GLY A 194 -0.79 13.57 6.32
CA GLY A 194 -0.69 12.13 6.18
C GLY A 194 -1.21 11.44 7.43
N LEU A 195 -2.05 10.43 7.26
CA LEU A 195 -2.54 9.56 8.32
C LEU A 195 -2.38 8.11 7.89
N ALA A 196 -1.76 7.31 8.74
CA ALA A 196 -1.82 5.86 8.66
C ALA A 196 -2.29 5.34 10.02
N ARG A 197 -3.40 4.62 10.02
CA ARG A 197 -3.96 4.03 11.23
C ARG A 197 -4.40 2.60 10.97
N MET A 198 -4.07 1.71 11.89
CA MET A 198 -4.51 0.32 11.90
C MET A 198 -4.98 -0.05 13.31
N GLU A 199 -6.19 -0.59 13.41
CA GLU A 199 -6.76 -1.09 14.66
C GLU A 199 -7.15 -2.55 14.47
N VAL A 200 -6.71 -3.42 15.37
CA VAL A 200 -6.94 -4.87 15.32
C VAL A 200 -7.49 -5.31 16.66
N GLU A 201 -8.59 -6.05 16.64
CA GLU A 201 -9.11 -6.81 17.76
C GLU A 201 -9.29 -8.26 17.31
N GLU A 202 -8.59 -9.20 17.96
CA GLU A 202 -8.59 -10.58 17.53
C GLU A 202 -8.50 -11.59 18.67
N ALA A 203 -9.05 -12.77 18.43
CA ALA A 203 -8.89 -13.96 19.25
C ALA A 203 -8.50 -15.12 18.33
N VAL A 204 -7.25 -15.57 18.44
CA VAL A 204 -6.66 -16.65 17.63
C VAL A 204 -6.49 -17.89 18.49
N THR A 205 -6.91 -19.04 17.96
CA THR A 205 -6.72 -20.37 18.55
C THR A 205 -5.64 -21.11 17.79
N GLU A 206 -4.61 -21.56 18.48
CA GLU A 206 -3.45 -22.30 17.94
C GLU A 206 -2.89 -21.65 16.65
N GLY A 207 -2.26 -20.48 16.76
CA GLY A 207 -1.67 -19.81 15.60
C GLY A 207 -0.43 -18.97 15.94
N VAL A 208 0.06 -18.27 14.93
CA VAL A 208 1.10 -17.24 15.08
C VAL A 208 0.52 -15.91 14.61
N ILE A 209 0.68 -14.87 15.41
CA ILE A 209 0.33 -13.50 15.03
C ILE A 209 1.62 -12.72 14.89
N HIS A 210 1.77 -12.01 13.78
CA HIS A 210 2.84 -11.04 13.54
C HIS A 210 2.21 -9.67 13.33
N LEU A 211 2.70 -8.69 14.07
CA LEU A 211 2.32 -7.30 13.95
C LEU A 211 3.58 -6.47 13.79
N GLY A 212 3.53 -5.51 12.89
CA GLY A 212 4.61 -4.55 12.78
C GLY A 212 4.18 -3.18 12.33
N GLU A 213 5.02 -2.23 12.68
CA GLU A 213 4.91 -0.83 12.32
C GLU A 213 6.30 -0.32 11.99
N LEU A 214 6.42 0.24 10.80
CA LEU A 214 7.61 0.96 10.36
C LEU A 214 7.22 2.39 10.08
N VAL A 215 7.98 3.32 10.64
CA VAL A 215 8.04 4.72 10.19
C VAL A 215 9.47 5.02 9.82
N THR A 216 9.69 5.61 8.66
CA THR A 216 11.02 5.95 8.16
C THR A 216 10.94 7.12 7.19
N ASP A 217 12.09 7.67 6.79
CA ASP A 217 12.14 8.50 5.61
C ASP A 217 11.83 7.62 4.37
N PRO A 218 10.94 8.05 3.46
CA PRO A 218 10.64 7.30 2.24
C PRO A 218 11.87 6.82 1.45
N GLU A 219 12.98 7.56 1.50
CA GLU A 219 14.22 7.22 0.79
C GLU A 219 15.06 6.15 1.51
N ASP A 220 14.89 6.02 2.83
CA ASP A 220 15.71 5.17 3.67
C ASP A 220 15.14 3.76 3.86
N GLY A 221 13.81 3.64 3.87
CA GLY A 221 13.15 2.36 4.11
C GLY A 221 13.61 1.72 5.43
N TRP A 222 13.84 0.41 5.44
CA TRP A 222 14.36 -0.30 6.63
C TRP A 222 15.81 0.02 7.02
N LYS A 223 16.54 0.83 6.26
CA LYS A 223 17.94 1.13 6.58
C LYS A 223 18.08 2.06 7.79
N ARG A 224 17.12 2.98 7.97
CA ARG A 224 17.10 3.97 9.05
C ARG A 224 15.66 4.19 9.52
N PRO A 225 15.08 3.27 10.32
CA PRO A 225 13.76 3.47 10.86
C PRO A 225 13.75 4.61 11.89
N LEU A 226 12.73 5.46 11.82
CA LEU A 226 12.35 6.38 12.89
C LEU A 226 11.61 5.61 13.99
N ILE A 227 10.72 4.70 13.60
CA ILE A 227 9.97 3.81 14.48
C ILE A 227 9.98 2.42 13.84
N GLU A 228 10.30 1.40 14.64
CA GLU A 228 10.22 -0.01 14.28
C GLU A 228 9.58 -0.75 15.45
N ILE A 229 8.43 -1.35 15.18
CA ILE A 229 7.75 -2.27 16.09
C ILE A 229 7.59 -3.57 15.31
N ASP A 230 8.01 -4.67 15.93
CA ASP A 230 7.82 -6.03 15.43
C ASP A 230 7.49 -6.93 16.63
N GLU A 231 6.26 -7.42 16.66
CA GLU A 231 5.70 -8.20 17.75
C GLU A 231 5.19 -9.54 17.19
N SER A 232 5.55 -10.64 17.86
CA SER A 232 5.14 -11.99 17.48
C SER A 232 4.55 -12.73 18.66
N TYR A 233 3.37 -13.32 18.48
CA TYR A 233 2.66 -14.10 19.48
C TYR A 233 2.39 -15.51 18.94
N VAL A 234 2.55 -16.53 19.78
CA VAL A 234 2.39 -17.94 19.38
C VAL A 234 1.49 -18.66 20.38
N GLY A 235 0.51 -19.41 19.85
CA GLY A 235 -0.46 -20.19 20.64
C GLY A 235 -1.85 -19.54 20.63
N ASP A 236 -2.57 -19.70 21.74
CA ASP A 236 -3.88 -19.10 21.94
C ASP A 236 -3.71 -17.65 22.40
N THR A 237 -4.11 -16.71 21.56
CA THR A 237 -3.84 -15.28 21.78
C THR A 237 -5.12 -14.48 21.66
N LYS A 238 -5.33 -13.55 22.58
CA LYS A 238 -6.33 -12.49 22.47
C LYS A 238 -5.59 -11.16 22.47
N LEU A 239 -5.85 -10.33 21.47
CA LEU A 239 -5.08 -9.14 21.24
C LEU A 239 -5.99 -7.99 20.82
N THR A 240 -5.72 -6.82 21.37
CA THR A 240 -6.31 -5.56 20.92
C THR A 240 -5.16 -4.58 20.74
N ARG A 241 -5.04 -4.03 19.53
CA ARG A 241 -3.94 -3.14 19.16
C ARG A 241 -4.46 -1.96 18.34
N ARG A 242 -3.87 -0.79 18.59
CA ARG A 242 -4.10 0.43 17.82
C ARG A 242 -2.75 1.06 17.50
N MET A 243 -2.48 1.23 16.21
CA MET A 243 -1.30 1.88 15.66
C MET A 243 -1.76 3.10 14.88
N GLU A 244 -1.15 4.26 15.12
CA GLU A 244 -1.55 5.51 14.48
C GLU A 244 -0.34 6.43 14.31
N VAL A 245 -0.08 6.81 13.07
CA VAL A 245 0.94 7.79 12.69
C VAL A 245 0.24 8.91 11.95
N SER A 246 0.40 10.13 12.44
CA SER A 246 -0.06 11.34 11.76
C SER A 246 1.10 12.28 11.53
N THR A 247 1.15 12.86 10.34
CA THR A 247 2.16 13.84 9.98
C THR A 247 1.53 15.04 9.28
N THR A 248 2.16 16.19 9.45
CA THR A 248 1.76 17.43 8.78
C THR A 248 2.92 17.85 7.89
N LYS A 249 2.61 18.10 6.62
CA LYS A 249 3.60 18.59 5.66
C LYS A 249 3.42 20.09 5.54
N SER A 250 4.42 20.85 5.96
CA SER A 250 4.44 22.27 5.64
C SER A 250 4.51 22.43 4.13
N PRO A 251 3.76 23.37 3.54
CA PRO A 251 4.03 23.79 2.18
C PRO A 251 5.49 24.24 2.12
N GLU A 252 6.27 23.73 1.17
CA GLU A 252 7.65 24.19 0.97
C GLU A 252 7.62 25.70 0.92
N THR A 253 8.23 26.37 1.89
CA THR A 253 8.33 27.82 1.87
C THR A 253 8.99 28.16 0.54
N LEU A 254 8.27 28.83 -0.36
CA LEU A 254 8.88 29.57 -1.45
C LEU A 254 10.02 30.32 -0.77
N GLY A 255 11.26 29.91 -1.07
CA GLY A 255 12.44 30.51 -0.47
C GLY A 255 12.24 32.00 -0.60
N LYS A 256 12.29 32.71 0.55
CA LYS A 256 11.95 34.14 0.64
C LYS A 256 12.38 34.82 -0.66
N ASP A 257 11.43 35.24 -1.48
CA ASP A 257 11.69 36.10 -2.61
C ASP A 257 12.33 37.35 -2.02
N TRP A 258 13.66 37.40 -2.08
CA TRP A 258 14.46 38.53 -1.62
C TRP A 258 14.35 39.71 -2.59
N LEU A 259 13.48 39.62 -3.60
CA LEU A 259 13.28 40.63 -4.63
C LEU A 259 11.82 41.03 -4.77
N SER A 260 11.24 41.52 -3.67
CA SER A 260 10.36 42.68 -3.78
C SER A 260 11.23 43.93 -4.01
N CYS A 261 11.69 44.15 -5.25
CA CYS A 261 12.05 45.44 -5.86
C CYS A 261 12.74 45.24 -7.22
N CYS A 262 11.96 44.94 -8.26
CA CYS A 262 12.25 45.35 -9.64
C CYS A 262 10.91 45.74 -10.27
N THR A 263 10.39 46.86 -9.78
CA THR A 263 9.27 47.58 -10.39
C THR A 263 9.57 47.92 -11.85
N LEU A 264 8.63 47.57 -12.74
CA LEU A 264 8.22 48.35 -13.92
C LEU A 264 9.36 48.99 -14.75
N GLY A 265 9.73 48.31 -15.82
CA GLY A 265 10.50 48.92 -16.91
C GLY A 265 11.28 47.86 -17.67
N GLY A 266 10.71 47.37 -18.77
CA GLY A 266 11.38 46.37 -19.60
C GLY A 266 12.70 46.90 -20.17
N PHE A 267 13.57 45.97 -20.58
CA PHE A 267 14.24 46.00 -21.88
C PHE A 267 14.94 44.66 -22.10
N ASN A 268 14.56 44.04 -23.22
CA ASN A 268 15.32 43.10 -24.03
C ASN A 268 15.63 41.68 -23.53
N GLU A 269 15.62 40.84 -24.57
CA GLU A 269 15.84 39.42 -24.67
C GLU A 269 17.17 38.93 -24.10
N THR A 270 17.23 37.60 -24.06
CA THR A 270 18.39 36.72 -23.96
C THR A 270 18.88 36.39 -22.55
N GLU A 271 18.81 35.08 -22.26
CA GLU A 271 19.58 34.33 -21.27
C GLU A 271 19.06 34.33 -19.82
N CYS A 272 18.09 33.43 -19.59
CA CYS A 272 18.06 32.66 -18.34
C CYS A 272 17.95 31.18 -18.73
N GLY A 273 18.99 30.72 -19.43
CA GLY A 273 19.25 29.33 -19.74
C GLY A 273 20.62 28.96 -19.16
N THR A 274 20.76 27.70 -18.77
CA THR A 274 21.89 27.03 -18.12
C THR A 274 21.87 27.14 -16.59
N ILE A 275 21.29 26.17 -15.88
CA ILE A 275 21.72 24.76 -15.72
C ILE A 275 23.07 24.75 -15.02
N TRP A 276 23.01 24.40 -13.74
CA TRP A 276 24.10 23.83 -12.99
C TRP A 276 24.45 22.51 -13.69
N ASP A 277 25.55 22.50 -14.43
CA ASP A 277 26.26 21.27 -14.80
C ASP A 277 27.48 21.17 -13.90
N ASP A 278 27.65 19.97 -13.35
CA ASP A 278 28.76 19.53 -12.52
C ASP A 278 30.09 19.50 -13.30
N GLU A 279 31.18 19.30 -12.55
CA GLU A 279 32.57 19.08 -13.01
C GLU A 279 33.40 20.34 -13.28
N GLU A 280 34.14 20.79 -12.25
CA GLU A 280 35.61 20.85 -12.35
C GLU A 280 36.20 21.07 -10.95
N ILE A 281 36.39 19.93 -10.30
CA ILE A 281 37.43 19.72 -9.31
C ILE A 281 38.76 19.92 -10.06
N PHE A 282 39.65 20.75 -9.50
CA PHE A 282 41.00 21.13 -9.96
C PHE A 282 41.09 22.32 -10.93
N GLY A 283 41.52 23.46 -10.36
CA GLY A 283 41.95 24.63 -11.12
C GLY A 283 42.60 25.64 -10.20
N ASP A 284 43.89 25.46 -9.96
CA ASP A 284 44.78 26.34 -9.20
C ASP A 284 44.50 27.83 -9.40
N ARG A 285 44.37 28.57 -8.30
CA ARG A 285 44.73 29.99 -8.26
C ARG A 285 45.81 30.23 -7.22
N TYR A 286 47.03 30.10 -7.73
CA TYR A 286 48.09 31.08 -7.49
C TYR A 286 47.49 32.50 -7.51
N TRP A 287 47.64 33.23 -6.40
CA TRP A 287 47.86 34.66 -6.43
C TRP A 287 49.01 34.98 -5.49
N ASP A 288 50.06 35.49 -6.09
CA ASP A 288 51.21 36.12 -5.47
C ASP A 288 50.83 37.35 -4.62
N LEU A 289 51.82 37.75 -3.83
CA LEU A 289 52.13 39.08 -3.30
C LEU A 289 51.76 39.34 -1.83
N ALA A 290 52.70 39.03 -0.96
CA ALA A 290 53.19 40.00 0.01
C ALA A 290 54.71 39.82 0.22
N SER A 291 55.40 40.94 0.09
CA SER A 291 56.73 41.28 0.61
C SER A 291 57.09 40.64 1.95
#